data_AF-A0A7V9FK52-F1
#
_entry.id   AF-A0A7V9FK52-F1
#
_cell.length_a   1.000
_cell.length_b   1.000
_cell.length_c   1.000
_cell.angle_alpha   90.00
_cell.angle_beta   90.00
_cell.angle_gamma   90.00
#
_symmetry.space_group_name_H-M   'P 1'
#
loop_
_entity.id
_entity.type
_entity.pdbx_description
1 polymer ?
#
loop_
_entity_poly.entity_id
_entity_poly.type
_entity_poly.pdbx_seq_one_letter_code
_entity_poly.pdbx_strand_id
1 'polypeptide(L)' 'MARLYLHCVLCSRKQADGLLSGAAWETLALPQGVTVEHPAVHSSTVRACPTCVAHHRNWHGAALAALGVAGVTLL' A
#
# COMPACT_ATOMS: atom_id res chain seq x y z
N MET A 1 8.90 6.34 -15.15
CA MET A 1 7.83 7.36 -15.12
C MET A 1 7.48 7.62 -13.66
N ALA A 2 7.66 8.84 -13.17
CA ALA A 2 7.22 9.21 -11.83
C ALA A 2 5.68 9.09 -11.76
N ARG A 3 5.16 8.29 -10.83
CA ARG A 3 3.70 8.20 -10.65
C ARG A 3 3.23 9.55 -10.12
N LEU A 4 2.45 10.25 -10.92
CA LEU A 4 1.81 11.52 -10.56
C LEU A 4 0.81 11.37 -9.40
N TYR A 5 0.52 10.13 -8.97
CA TYR A 5 -0.53 9.84 -8.01
C TYR A 5 -0.16 8.73 -7.02
N LEU A 6 -0.56 8.95 -5.78
CA LEU A 6 -0.69 7.99 -4.69
C LEU A 6 -1.93 7.13 -4.90
N HIS A 7 -1.80 5.82 -4.70
CA HIS A 7 -2.90 4.87 -4.77
C HIS A 7 -3.03 4.11 -3.46
N CYS A 8 -4.24 4.07 -2.88
CA CYS A 8 -4.51 3.29 -1.68
C CYS A 8 -4.72 1.84 -2.05
N VAL A 9 -4.01 0.94 -1.37
CA VAL A 9 -4.17 -0.51 -1.56
C VAL A 9 -5.55 -1.03 -1.16
N LEU A 10 -6.23 -0.37 -0.21
CA LEU A 10 -7.49 -0.86 0.38
C LEU A 10 -8.75 -0.34 -0.32
N CYS A 11 -8.74 0.92 -0.75
CA CYS A 11 -9.93 1.58 -1.33
C CYS A 11 -9.70 2.14 -2.73
N SER A 12 -8.53 1.88 -3.32
CA SER A 12 -8.12 2.40 -4.64
C SER A 12 -8.15 3.93 -4.76
N ARG A 13 -8.27 4.67 -3.65
CA ARG A 13 -8.21 6.14 -3.61
C ARG A 13 -6.96 6.61 -4.32
N LYS A 14 -7.16 7.55 -5.26
CA LYS A 14 -6.11 8.20 -6.04
C LYS A 14 -5.94 9.64 -5.56
N GLN A 15 -4.72 10.07 -5.26
CA GLN A 15 -4.41 11.44 -4.85
C GLN A 15 -3.14 11.89 -5.54
N ALA A 16 -3.04 13.16 -5.96
CA ALA A 16 -1.82 13.65 -6.59
C ALA A 16 -0.61 13.48 -5.64
N ASP A 17 0.49 12.95 -6.16
CA ASP A 17 1.75 12.77 -5.44
C ASP A 17 2.45 14.14 -5.35
N GLY A 18 1.98 14.96 -4.42
CA GLY A 18 2.65 16.18 -3.99
C GLY A 18 3.32 15.95 -2.64
N LEU A 19 4.44 16.65 -2.37
CA LEU A 19 5.24 16.55 -1.14
C LEU A 19 4.41 16.52 0.16
N LEU A 20 3.33 17.31 0.24
CA LEU A 20 2.43 17.37 1.40
C LEU A 20 1.38 16.24 1.43
N SER A 21 1.01 15.71 0.27
CA SER A 21 -0.01 14.67 0.14
C SER A 21 0.52 13.30 0.53
N GLY A 22 1.81 13.02 0.29
CA GLY A 22 2.42 11.74 0.64
C GLY A 22 2.71 11.55 2.12
N ALA A 23 2.98 12.63 2.86
CA ALA A 23 3.37 12.55 4.28
C ALA A 23 2.28 11.99 5.21
N ALA A 24 1.01 12.10 4.82
CA ALA A 24 -0.12 11.59 5.60
C ALA A 24 -0.48 10.12 5.26
N TRP A 25 0.24 9.50 4.33
CA TRP A 25 -0.02 8.13 3.89
C TRP A 25 0.93 7.17 4.59
N GLU A 26 0.39 6.07 5.08
CA GLU A 26 1.20 5.02 5.69
C GLU A 26 1.75 4.09 4.62
N THR A 27 2.96 3.59 4.86
CA THR A 27 3.65 2.66 3.97
C THR A 27 3.97 1.35 4.70
N LEU A 28 3.74 0.23 4.03
CA LEU A 28 4.11 -1.10 4.51
C LEU A 28 5.12 -1.72 3.56
N ALA A 29 6.22 -2.24 4.09
CA ALA A 29 7.14 -3.07 3.30
C ALA A 29 6.50 -4.44 3.01
N LEU A 30 6.58 -4.89 1.76
CA LEU A 30 6.22 -6.25 1.38
C LEU A 30 7.26 -7.25 1.88
N PRO A 31 6.85 -8.50 2.17
CA PRO A 31 7.78 -9.56 2.48
C PRO A 31 8.80 -9.76 1.35
N GLN A 32 10.01 -10.20 1.70
CA GLN A 32 11.05 -10.48 0.71
C GLN A 32 10.60 -11.59 -0.25
N GLY A 33 10.96 -11.46 -1.53
CA GLY A 33 10.58 -12.42 -2.57
C GLY A 33 9.15 -12.26 -3.11
N VAL A 34 8.36 -11.34 -2.56
CA VAL A 34 7.01 -11.05 -3.07
C VAL A 34 7.07 -9.89 -4.07
N THR A 35 6.81 -10.20 -5.33
CA THR A 35 6.61 -9.20 -6.39
C THR A 35 5.14 -9.14 -6.74
N VAL A 36 4.48 -8.02 -6.45
CA VAL A 36 3.08 -7.78 -6.82
C VAL A 36 3.00 -6.61 -7.78
N GLU A 37 2.38 -6.84 -8.94
CA GLU A 37 2.07 -5.77 -9.88
C GLU A 37 0.77 -5.08 -9.45
N HIS A 38 0.89 -3.98 -8.71
CA HIS A 38 -0.26 -3.21 -8.23
C HIS A 38 0.03 -1.70 -8.26
N PRO A 39 -0.94 -0.82 -8.61
CA PRO A 39 -0.73 0.63 -8.67
C PRO A 39 -0.36 1.26 -7.32
N ALA A 40 -0.78 0.64 -6.21
CA ALA A 40 -0.41 1.05 -4.85
C ALA A 40 0.96 0.51 -4.38
N VAL A 41 1.63 -0.33 -5.18
CA VAL A 41 2.94 -0.93 -4.84
C VAL A 41 4.06 -0.21 -5.56
N HIS A 42 5.08 0.23 -4.83
CA HIS A 42 6.27 0.90 -5.32
C HIS A 42 7.53 0.35 -4.64
N SER A 43 8.45 -0.22 -5.43
CA SER A 43 9.76 -0.71 -4.94
C SER A 43 9.66 -1.56 -3.68
N SER A 44 8.71 -2.49 -3.65
CA SER A 44 8.40 -3.37 -2.52
C SER A 44 7.73 -2.70 -1.32
N THR A 45 7.16 -1.51 -1.48
CA THR A 45 6.32 -0.87 -0.47
C THR A 45 4.90 -0.69 -0.98
N VAL A 46 3.91 -0.88 -0.12
CA VAL A 46 2.50 -0.62 -0.39
C VAL A 46 2.07 0.62 0.39
N ARG A 47 1.19 1.43 -0.19
CA ARG A 47 0.64 2.62 0.49
C ARG A 47 -0.83 2.47 0.84
N ALA A 48 -1.21 2.97 2.00
CA ALA A 48 -2.60 3.08 2.45
C ALA A 48 -2.93 4.54 2.81
N CYS A 49 -4.13 4.99 2.44
CA CYS A 49 -4.58 6.34 2.77
C CYS A 49 -4.94 6.46 4.26
N PRO A 50 -4.84 7.66 4.86
CA PRO A 50 -5.08 7.86 6.29
C PRO A 50 -6.47 7.42 6.74
N THR A 51 -7.48 7.54 5.87
CA THR A 51 -8.85 7.07 6.16
C THR A 51 -8.90 5.56 6.37
N CYS A 52 -8.24 4.77 5.51
CA CYS A 52 -8.24 3.32 5.64
C CYS A 52 -7.36 2.86 6.82
N VAL A 53 -6.25 3.56 7.08
CA VAL A 53 -5.42 3.31 8.27
C VAL A 53 -6.24 3.52 9.55
N ALA A 54 -7.00 4.60 9.63
CA ALA A 54 -7.86 4.88 10.79
C ALA A 54 -9.04 3.90 10.92
N HIS A 55 -9.60 3.44 9.80
CA HIS A 55 -10.75 2.53 9.80
C HIS A 55 -10.37 1.06 10.08
N HIS A 56 -9.19 0.61 9.63
CA HIS A 56 -8.73 -0.77 9.80
C HIS A 56 -7.69 -0.86 10.92
N ARG A 57 -8.07 -1.41 12.10
CA ARG A 57 -7.12 -1.64 13.21
C ARG A 57 -5.90 -2.46 12.79
N ASN A 58 -6.08 -3.41 11.87
CA ASN A 58 -5.01 -4.19 11.25
C ASN A 58 -4.96 -3.91 9.75
N TRP A 59 -4.74 -2.65 9.37
CA TRP A 59 -4.64 -2.27 7.97
C TRP A 59 -3.51 -3.00 7.24
N HIS A 60 -2.43 -3.40 7.94
CA HIS A 60 -1.34 -4.19 7.37
C HIS A 60 -1.82 -5.54 6.84
N GLY A 61 -2.55 -6.30 7.67
CA GLY A 61 -3.13 -7.58 7.26
C GLY A 61 -4.16 -7.42 6.14
N ALA A 62 -5.00 -6.38 6.21
CA ALA A 62 -5.94 -6.05 5.15
C ALA A 62 -5.24 -5.70 3.83
N ALA A 63 -4.11 -5.00 3.88
CA ALA A 63 -3.32 -4.61 2.71
C ALA A 63 -2.66 -5.83 2.05
N LEU A 64 -2.06 -6.72 2.85
CA LEU A 64 -1.50 -7.98 2.35
C LEU A 64 -2.58 -8.89 1.76
N ALA A 65 -3.75 -8.95 2.39
CA ALA A 65 -4.90 -9.68 1.87
C ALA A 65 -5.42 -9.09 0.55
N ALA A 66 -5.54 -7.76 0.45
CA ALA A 66 -5.94 -7.08 -0.77
C ALA A 66 -4.97 -7.31 -1.94
N LEU A 67 -3.68 -7.51 -1.64
CA LEU A 67 -2.66 -7.86 -2.63
C LEU A 67 -2.57 -9.35 -2.93
N GLY A 68 -3.37 -10.20 -2.27
CA GLY A 68 -3.29 -11.66 -2.42
C GLY A 68 -2.04 -12.28 -1.79
N VAL A 69 -1.33 -11.55 -0.92
CA VAL A 69 -0.06 -11.96 -0.29
C VAL A 69 -0.30 -12.69 1.05
N ALA A 70 -1.55 -12.93 1.44
CA ALA A 70 -1.95 -13.50 2.73
C ALA A 70 -1.51 -14.96 3.00
N GLY A 71 -0.57 -15.51 2.22
CA GLY A 71 -0.09 -16.89 2.34
C GLY A 71 1.40 -17.11 2.06
N VAL A 72 2.23 -16.06 1.96
CA VAL A 72 3.68 -16.25 1.81
C VAL A 72 4.28 -16.52 3.19
N THR A 73 4.19 -17.77 3.60
CA THR A 73 4.96 -18.35 4.70
C THR A 73 6.44 -18.21 4.36
N LEU A 74 7.17 -17.41 5.14
CA LEU A 74 8.63 -17.44 5.16
C LEU A 74 9.05 -18.86 5.57
N LEU A 75 9.58 -19.62 4.62
CA LEU A 75 10.40 -20.81 4.86
C LEU A 75 11.79 -20.37 5.34
#